data_AF-A0A970TK25-F1
#
_entry.id   AF-A0A970TK25-F1
#
_cell.length_a   1.000
_cell.length_b   1.000
_cell.length_c   1.000
_cell.angle_alpha   90.00
_cell.angle_beta   90.00
_cell.angle_gamma   90.00
#
_symmetry.space_group_name_H-M   'P 1'
#
loop_
_entity.id
_entity.type
_entity.pdbx_description
1 polymer ?
#
loop_
_entity_poly.entity_id
_entity_poly.type
_entity_poly.pdbx_seq_one_letter_code
_entity_poly.pdbx_strand_id
1 'polypeptide(L)'
;MDERLLARLNAPTREERLHNLREEAHKAGFPPMNPRYINNHIHTFYSFSPYSPSAAVYAARAEGLCTAGIVDHDSMGGAEEFVQAGKILGLPVTVGVEARVSMAGTPFERLRTNNPDQLGVSYMVLHAVPHNSIPMVQQYFAPLREARNRRNRRMAEAISRLSGREIDFDRDVMPLSKFRDGGSITERHLMQALARKEDPGRGMLAEYDRIGELKKDFIPRVYADAGEECPAIRDYIAFAEKTGGILAYAYLGDVTQSVTGDKKAQAFEDAHLDLLFETIHALGIRALTYMPTRNSDFQLDRVRKLCDDYGIMQISGEDINSPRQGFVIEKMKDERFTNLIDSTWQLIKHENGGILP
;
A
#
# COMPACT_ATOMS: atom_id res chain seq x y z
N MET A 1 1.71 2.31 -20.19
CA MET A 1 0.53 3.18 -20.48
C MET A 1 1.05 4.57 -20.79
N ASP A 2 0.59 5.23 -21.86
CA ASP A 2 0.99 6.60 -22.16
C ASP A 2 0.23 7.64 -21.31
N GLU A 3 0.70 8.89 -21.31
CA GLU A 3 0.14 9.97 -20.48
C GLU A 3 -1.30 10.35 -20.86
N ARG A 4 -1.68 10.25 -22.13
CA ARG A 4 -3.04 10.61 -22.58
C ARG A 4 -4.06 9.60 -22.09
N LEU A 5 -3.71 8.32 -22.19
CA LEU A 5 -4.52 7.22 -21.69
C LEU A 5 -4.63 7.29 -20.15
N LEU A 6 -3.51 7.53 -19.47
CA LEU A 6 -3.51 7.71 -18.01
C LEU A 6 -4.42 8.88 -17.60
N ALA A 7 -4.33 10.03 -18.27
CA ALA A 7 -5.18 11.18 -17.96
C ALA A 7 -6.68 10.87 -18.15
N ARG A 8 -7.05 10.11 -19.19
CA ARG A 8 -8.44 9.65 -19.40
C ARG A 8 -8.89 8.72 -18.28
N LEU A 9 -8.05 7.77 -17.88
CA LEU A 9 -8.37 6.82 -16.80
C LEU A 9 -8.26 7.45 -15.40
N ASN A 10 -7.66 8.63 -15.28
CA ASN A 10 -7.61 9.46 -14.08
C ASN A 10 -8.63 10.61 -14.10
N ALA A 11 -9.70 10.51 -14.89
CA ALA A 11 -10.76 11.50 -14.93
C ALA A 11 -11.27 11.88 -13.52
N PRO A 12 -11.77 13.11 -13.33
CA PRO A 12 -12.11 13.63 -11.99
C PRO A 12 -13.09 12.75 -11.22
N THR A 13 -14.15 12.27 -11.89
CA THR A 13 -15.22 11.48 -11.27
C THR A 13 -15.06 9.98 -11.51
N ARG A 14 -15.59 9.16 -10.60
CA ARG A 14 -15.56 7.70 -10.70
C ARG A 14 -16.31 7.22 -11.94
N GLU A 15 -17.44 7.84 -12.23
CA GLU A 15 -18.32 7.53 -13.35
C GLU A 15 -17.57 7.71 -14.68
N GLU A 16 -16.88 8.85 -14.85
CA GLU A 16 -16.07 9.12 -16.04
C GLU A 16 -14.92 8.13 -16.17
N ARG A 17 -14.23 7.79 -15.07
CA ARG A 17 -13.12 6.82 -15.10
C ARG A 17 -13.58 5.45 -15.56
N LEU A 18 -14.69 4.94 -15.01
CA LEU A 18 -15.25 3.64 -15.40
C LEU A 18 -15.86 3.66 -16.80
N HIS A 19 -16.43 4.79 -17.24
CA HIS A 19 -16.89 4.95 -18.62
C HIS A 19 -15.70 4.91 -19.60
N ASN A 20 -14.66 5.72 -19.34
CA ASN A 20 -13.43 5.72 -20.13
C ASN A 20 -12.79 4.33 -20.14
N LEU A 21 -12.75 3.63 -19.01
CA LEU A 21 -12.20 2.27 -18.93
C LEU A 21 -12.90 1.31 -19.90
N ARG A 22 -14.24 1.35 -20.00
CA ARG A 22 -14.99 0.51 -20.95
C ARG A 22 -14.60 0.84 -22.39
N GLU A 23 -14.56 2.13 -22.73
CA GLU A 23 -14.18 2.59 -24.07
C GLU A 23 -12.77 2.16 -24.47
N GLU A 24 -11.80 2.25 -23.54
CA GLU A 24 -10.42 1.84 -23.80
C GLU A 24 -10.28 0.31 -23.83
N ALA A 25 -11.05 -0.43 -23.02
CA ALA A 25 -11.06 -1.89 -23.04
C ALA A 25 -11.48 -2.46 -24.41
N HIS A 26 -12.44 -1.82 -25.10
CA HIS A 26 -12.87 -2.23 -26.44
C HIS A 26 -11.80 -2.04 -27.52
N LYS A 27 -10.85 -1.13 -27.29
CA LYS A 27 -9.77 -0.80 -28.24
C LYS A 27 -8.49 -1.57 -27.92
N ALA A 28 -8.36 -2.11 -26.71
CA ALA A 28 -7.13 -2.71 -26.22
C ALA A 28 -6.94 -4.14 -26.74
N GLY A 29 -5.78 -4.39 -27.35
CA GLY A 29 -5.29 -5.75 -27.63
C GLY A 29 -4.52 -6.30 -26.45
N PHE A 30 -5.20 -6.59 -25.33
CA PHE A 30 -4.53 -7.06 -24.12
C PHE A 30 -3.81 -8.41 -24.33
N PRO A 31 -2.62 -8.62 -23.75
CA PRO A 31 -1.94 -9.92 -23.80
C PRO A 31 -2.76 -11.00 -23.05
N PRO A 32 -2.47 -12.29 -23.27
CA PRO A 32 -3.00 -13.34 -22.42
C PRO A 32 -2.54 -13.11 -20.97
N MET A 33 -3.43 -13.42 -20.01
CA MET A 33 -3.06 -13.38 -18.60
C MET A 33 -2.07 -14.51 -18.29
N ASN A 34 -1.01 -14.19 -17.54
CA ASN A 34 -0.06 -15.18 -17.05
C ASN A 34 -0.46 -15.57 -15.61
N PRO A 35 -0.69 -16.86 -15.32
CA PRO A 35 -1.12 -17.31 -13.98
C PRO A 35 -0.11 -17.05 -12.87
N ARG A 36 1.15 -16.74 -13.21
CA ARG A 36 2.19 -16.36 -12.24
C ARG A 36 2.24 -14.86 -11.96
N TYR A 37 1.57 -14.04 -12.78
CA TYR A 37 1.60 -12.58 -12.63
C TYR A 37 0.46 -12.17 -11.70
N ILE A 38 0.77 -12.19 -10.40
CA ILE A 38 -0.11 -11.77 -9.30
C ILE A 38 0.49 -10.53 -8.61
N ASN A 39 -0.34 -9.66 -8.06
CA ASN A 39 0.10 -8.63 -7.10
C ASN A 39 -1.10 -8.19 -6.23
N ASN A 40 -1.02 -8.38 -4.92
CA ASN A 40 -2.13 -8.04 -4.01
C ASN A 40 -1.95 -6.71 -3.24
N HIS A 41 -1.00 -5.85 -3.64
CA HIS A 41 -0.68 -4.63 -2.90
C HIS A 41 -0.37 -3.45 -3.84
N ILE A 42 -1.40 -2.85 -4.43
CA ILE A 42 -1.29 -1.69 -5.30
C ILE A 42 -1.92 -0.48 -4.62
N HIS A 43 -1.20 0.63 -4.58
CA HIS A 43 -1.75 1.91 -4.15
C HIS A 43 -2.37 2.66 -5.33
N THR A 44 -3.40 3.44 -5.02
CA THR A 44 -4.06 4.37 -5.92
C THR A 44 -3.95 5.80 -5.37
N PHE A 45 -4.46 6.77 -6.12
CA PHE A 45 -4.52 8.16 -5.67
C PHE A 45 -5.42 8.39 -4.43
N TYR A 46 -6.09 7.33 -3.93
CA TYR A 46 -6.83 7.34 -2.67
C TYR A 46 -5.92 7.19 -1.46
N SER A 47 -4.66 6.80 -1.66
CA SER A 47 -3.56 7.14 -0.77
C SER A 47 -2.54 7.96 -1.55
N PHE A 48 -1.51 7.35 -2.13
CA PHE A 48 -0.56 8.06 -2.97
C PHE A 48 -0.06 7.18 -4.11
N SER A 49 -0.40 7.54 -5.35
CA SER A 49 -0.02 6.84 -6.58
C SER A 49 -0.43 7.69 -7.78
N PRO A 50 0.21 7.55 -8.95
CA PRO A 50 -0.22 8.26 -10.15
C PRO A 50 -1.49 7.65 -10.74
N TYR A 51 -1.94 6.49 -10.27
CA TYR A 51 -3.05 5.73 -10.84
C TYR A 51 -4.34 5.93 -10.03
N SER A 52 -5.45 6.17 -10.72
CA SER A 52 -6.78 5.86 -10.19
C SER A 52 -6.96 4.34 -10.04
N PRO A 53 -7.99 3.88 -9.31
CA PRO A 53 -8.34 2.46 -9.31
C PRO A 53 -8.57 1.89 -10.71
N SER A 54 -9.29 2.60 -11.59
CA SER A 54 -9.50 2.18 -12.98
C SER A 54 -8.19 2.11 -13.79
N ALA A 55 -7.31 3.08 -13.61
CA ALA A 55 -6.01 3.13 -14.29
C ALA A 55 -5.07 2.00 -13.82
N ALA A 56 -5.09 1.69 -12.52
CA ALA A 56 -4.30 0.61 -11.94
C ALA A 56 -4.74 -0.77 -12.47
N VAL A 57 -6.05 -1.04 -12.52
CA VAL A 57 -6.59 -2.29 -13.10
C VAL A 57 -6.28 -2.38 -14.60
N TYR A 58 -6.40 -1.27 -15.35
CA TYR A 58 -6.01 -1.25 -16.77
C TYR A 58 -4.52 -1.58 -16.95
N ALA A 59 -3.63 -0.95 -16.16
CA ALA A 59 -2.20 -1.20 -16.23
C ALA A 59 -1.86 -2.66 -15.91
N ALA A 60 -2.43 -3.21 -14.84
CA ALA A 60 -2.29 -4.63 -14.48
C ALA A 60 -2.72 -5.55 -15.65
N ARG A 61 -3.92 -5.31 -16.22
CA ARG A 61 -4.43 -6.10 -17.34
C ARG A 61 -3.55 -5.98 -18.59
N ALA A 62 -3.04 -4.79 -18.89
CA ALA A 62 -2.19 -4.49 -20.02
C ALA A 62 -0.80 -5.14 -19.92
N GLU A 63 -0.31 -5.37 -18.71
CA GLU A 63 0.94 -6.10 -18.47
C GLU A 63 0.76 -7.63 -18.34
N GLY A 64 -0.49 -8.11 -18.44
CA GLY A 64 -0.80 -9.55 -18.43
C GLY A 64 -0.94 -10.17 -17.04
N LEU A 65 -1.18 -9.36 -16.00
CA LEU A 65 -1.53 -9.88 -14.68
C LEU A 65 -2.82 -10.70 -14.74
N CYS A 66 -2.88 -11.78 -13.97
CA CYS A 66 -4.08 -12.60 -13.81
C CYS A 66 -4.95 -12.18 -12.61
N THR A 67 -4.41 -11.32 -11.74
CA THR A 67 -5.12 -10.69 -10.63
C THR A 67 -4.37 -9.44 -10.15
N ALA A 68 -5.10 -8.54 -9.50
CA ALA A 68 -4.56 -7.32 -8.88
C ALA A 68 -5.26 -7.02 -7.55
N GLY A 69 -4.56 -6.45 -6.57
CA GLY A 69 -5.12 -6.07 -5.29
C GLY A 69 -4.89 -4.62 -4.93
N ILE A 70 -5.93 -3.91 -4.52
CA ILE A 70 -5.83 -2.53 -4.01
C ILE A 70 -5.59 -2.53 -2.51
N VAL A 71 -4.59 -1.78 -2.06
CA VAL A 71 -4.23 -1.63 -0.63
C VAL A 71 -3.78 -0.19 -0.39
N ASP A 72 -4.73 0.74 -0.34
CA ASP A 72 -4.42 2.13 -0.03
C ASP A 72 -4.13 2.32 1.46
N HIS A 73 -3.28 3.30 1.81
CA HIS A 73 -3.04 3.63 3.21
C HIS A 73 -4.30 4.24 3.86
N ASP A 74 -4.72 3.70 5.00
CA ASP A 74 -5.81 4.22 5.84
C ASP A 74 -7.12 4.53 5.07
N SER A 75 -7.37 3.86 3.94
CA SER A 75 -8.47 4.17 3.02
C SER A 75 -8.92 2.96 2.21
N MET A 76 -10.23 2.79 2.13
CA MET A 76 -10.93 1.91 1.19
C MET A 76 -11.71 2.71 0.13
N GLY A 77 -11.47 4.03 0.02
CA GLY A 77 -12.26 4.92 -0.85
C GLY A 77 -12.23 4.53 -2.34
N GLY A 78 -11.16 3.88 -2.79
CA GLY A 78 -11.02 3.37 -4.16
C GLY A 78 -11.52 1.95 -4.39
N ALA A 79 -11.89 1.21 -3.33
CA ALA A 79 -12.12 -0.23 -3.40
C ALA A 79 -13.27 -0.62 -4.34
N GLU A 80 -14.42 0.06 -4.25
CA GLU A 80 -15.57 -0.25 -5.10
C GLU A 80 -15.31 0.05 -6.59
N GLU A 81 -14.58 1.13 -6.88
CA GLU A 81 -14.15 1.43 -8.25
C GLU A 81 -13.20 0.34 -8.77
N PHE A 82 -12.25 -0.10 -7.94
CA PHE A 82 -11.30 -1.16 -8.28
C PHE A 82 -12.03 -2.47 -8.61
N VAL A 83 -13.03 -2.87 -7.79
CA VAL A 83 -13.88 -4.04 -8.04
C VAL A 83 -14.66 -3.91 -9.35
N GLN A 84 -15.24 -2.75 -9.63
CA GLN A 84 -15.98 -2.52 -10.87
C GLN A 84 -15.05 -2.51 -12.10
N ALA A 85 -13.87 -1.94 -11.98
CA ALA A 85 -12.84 -1.95 -13.02
C ALA A 85 -12.36 -3.37 -13.32
N GLY A 86 -12.13 -4.19 -12.30
CA GLY A 86 -11.83 -5.62 -12.45
C GLY A 86 -12.90 -6.37 -13.24
N LYS A 87 -14.19 -6.15 -12.91
CA LYS A 87 -15.33 -6.71 -13.65
C LYS A 87 -15.36 -6.28 -15.11
N ILE A 88 -15.09 -5.00 -15.40
CA ILE A 88 -15.07 -4.47 -16.79
C ILE A 88 -13.99 -5.16 -17.62
N LEU A 89 -12.81 -5.42 -17.06
CA LEU A 89 -11.68 -6.02 -17.77
C LEU A 89 -11.61 -7.55 -17.68
N GLY A 90 -12.54 -8.18 -16.96
CA GLY A 90 -12.49 -9.62 -16.66
C GLY A 90 -11.26 -10.00 -15.82
N LEU A 91 -10.73 -9.07 -15.03
CA LEU A 91 -9.59 -9.28 -14.12
C LEU A 91 -10.13 -9.55 -12.70
N PRO A 92 -9.92 -10.75 -12.13
CA PRO A 92 -10.14 -10.99 -10.71
C PRO A 92 -9.34 -9.99 -9.87
N VAL A 93 -9.94 -9.48 -8.80
CA VAL A 93 -9.28 -8.50 -7.92
C VAL A 93 -9.56 -8.79 -6.46
N THR A 94 -8.68 -8.28 -5.59
CA THR A 94 -8.83 -8.26 -4.12
C THR A 94 -8.75 -6.82 -3.61
N VAL A 95 -9.34 -6.54 -2.46
CA VAL A 95 -9.37 -5.24 -1.79
C VAL A 95 -8.87 -5.35 -0.35
N GLY A 96 -8.14 -4.34 0.07
CA GLY A 96 -7.63 -4.23 1.42
C GLY A 96 -7.17 -2.82 1.75
N VAL A 97 -6.62 -2.68 2.96
CA VAL A 97 -6.12 -1.40 3.48
C VAL A 97 -4.85 -1.64 4.27
N GLU A 98 -3.85 -0.78 4.07
CA GLU A 98 -2.64 -0.77 4.89
C GLU A 98 -2.74 0.34 5.94
N ALA A 99 -2.44 0.00 7.19
CA ALA A 99 -2.56 0.92 8.31
C ALA A 99 -1.31 0.93 9.16
N ARG A 100 -1.01 2.08 9.77
CA ARG A 100 -0.04 2.16 10.87
C ARG A 100 -0.75 1.80 12.16
N VAL A 101 -0.19 0.86 12.90
CA VAL A 101 -0.77 0.29 14.11
C VAL A 101 0.23 0.43 15.26
N SER A 102 -0.25 0.85 16.42
CA SER A 102 0.55 0.95 17.63
C SER A 102 0.78 -0.45 18.22
N MET A 103 2.05 -0.75 18.49
CA MET A 103 2.53 -1.98 19.11
C MET A 103 2.63 -1.87 20.65
N ALA A 104 2.01 -0.83 21.24
CA ALA A 104 1.95 -0.64 22.69
C ALA A 104 1.43 -1.90 23.40
N GLY A 105 2.08 -2.29 24.50
CA GLY A 105 1.73 -3.50 25.24
C GLY A 105 2.16 -4.82 24.59
N THR A 106 3.07 -4.76 23.61
CA THR A 106 3.78 -5.92 23.04
C THR A 106 5.29 -5.76 23.24
N PRO A 107 6.11 -6.81 23.06
CA PRO A 107 7.58 -6.68 23.08
C PRO A 107 8.15 -5.64 22.08
N PHE A 108 7.36 -5.22 21.08
CA PHE A 108 7.76 -4.27 20.06
C PHE A 108 7.42 -2.81 20.38
N GLU A 109 6.86 -2.49 21.55
CA GLU A 109 6.45 -1.11 21.91
C GLU A 109 7.58 -0.06 21.86
N ARG A 110 8.84 -0.50 21.93
CA ARG A 110 10.04 0.35 21.88
C ARG A 110 11.05 -0.11 20.83
N LEU A 111 10.66 -1.05 19.96
CA LEU A 111 11.52 -1.58 18.92
C LEU A 111 11.13 -1.00 17.57
N ARG A 112 12.11 -0.96 16.66
CA ARG A 112 11.87 -0.67 15.26
C ARG A 112 11.41 -1.95 14.59
N THR A 113 10.36 -1.82 13.78
CA THR A 113 9.83 -2.87 12.92
C THR A 113 9.74 -2.30 11.50
N ASN A 114 8.81 -2.73 10.66
CA ASN A 114 8.60 -2.25 9.30
C ASN A 114 8.25 -0.75 9.16
N ASN A 115 8.08 0.00 10.25
CA ASN A 115 7.96 1.46 10.21
C ASN A 115 9.35 2.15 10.29
N PRO A 116 9.79 2.85 9.23
CA PRO A 116 11.10 3.51 9.20
C PRO A 116 11.17 4.78 10.03
N ASP A 117 10.04 5.37 10.39
CA ASP A 117 9.99 6.72 10.95
C ASP A 117 9.80 6.72 12.48
N GLN A 118 9.15 5.68 13.04
CA GLN A 118 8.80 5.64 14.46
C GLN A 118 8.94 4.25 15.09
N LEU A 119 9.48 4.20 16.32
CA LEU A 119 9.51 2.98 17.13
C LEU A 119 8.13 2.65 17.68
N GLY A 120 7.83 1.37 17.94
CA GLY A 120 6.55 0.99 18.55
C GLY A 120 5.34 1.14 17.63
N VAL A 121 5.55 1.41 16.34
CA VAL A 121 4.51 1.44 15.31
C VAL A 121 4.90 0.48 14.21
N SER A 122 3.93 -0.27 13.68
CA SER A 122 4.12 -1.18 12.54
C SER A 122 3.08 -0.91 11.45
N TYR A 123 3.45 -1.14 10.20
CA TYR A 123 2.49 -1.29 9.11
C TYR A 123 1.85 -2.68 9.17
N MET A 124 0.52 -2.70 9.11
CA MET A 124 -0.28 -3.91 9.06
C MET A 124 -1.22 -3.80 7.86
N VAL A 125 -1.44 -4.90 7.15
CA VAL A 125 -2.35 -4.93 6.00
C VAL A 125 -3.56 -5.78 6.34
N LEU A 126 -4.75 -5.21 6.18
CA LEU A 126 -6.00 -5.96 6.22
C LEU A 126 -6.34 -6.35 4.78
N HIS A 127 -5.92 -7.55 4.38
CA HIS A 127 -6.20 -8.11 3.06
C HIS A 127 -7.59 -8.74 3.00
N ALA A 128 -8.07 -9.00 1.79
CA ALA A 128 -9.25 -9.80 1.54
C ALA A 128 -10.51 -9.31 2.27
N VAL A 129 -10.72 -7.99 2.33
CA VAL A 129 -11.89 -7.42 3.04
C VAL A 129 -13.17 -7.84 2.28
N PRO A 130 -14.11 -8.57 2.93
CA PRO A 130 -15.38 -8.91 2.31
C PRO A 130 -16.09 -7.66 1.76
N HIS A 131 -16.64 -7.74 0.55
CA HIS A 131 -17.10 -6.52 -0.14
C HIS A 131 -18.22 -5.79 0.59
N ASN A 132 -19.04 -6.50 1.37
CA ASN A 132 -20.06 -5.92 2.25
C ASN A 132 -19.48 -5.19 3.49
N SER A 133 -18.23 -5.47 3.85
CA SER A 133 -17.51 -4.80 4.95
C SER A 133 -16.75 -3.54 4.51
N ILE A 134 -16.64 -3.27 3.19
CA ILE A 134 -15.94 -2.09 2.66
C ILE A 134 -16.42 -0.78 3.33
N PRO A 135 -17.73 -0.50 3.48
CA PRO A 135 -18.19 0.73 4.13
C PRO A 135 -17.79 0.81 5.61
N MET A 136 -17.79 -0.31 6.32
CA MET A 136 -17.40 -0.39 7.73
C MET A 136 -15.91 -0.06 7.91
N VAL A 137 -15.05 -0.63 7.07
CA VAL A 137 -13.61 -0.35 7.05
C VAL A 137 -13.35 1.11 6.69
N GLN A 138 -14.03 1.62 5.66
CA GLN A 138 -13.88 3.01 5.26
C GLN A 138 -14.26 4.01 6.37
N GLN A 139 -15.31 3.70 7.14
CA GLN A 139 -15.79 4.50 8.26
C GLN A 139 -14.83 4.44 9.46
N TYR A 140 -14.26 3.27 9.76
CA TYR A 140 -13.29 3.10 10.85
C TYR A 140 -12.08 4.03 10.69
N PHE A 141 -11.57 4.16 9.46
CA PHE A 141 -10.41 5.01 9.18
C PHE A 141 -10.73 6.50 9.07
N ALA A 142 -11.99 6.92 8.96
CA ALA A 142 -12.34 8.34 8.84
C ALA A 142 -11.77 9.22 9.97
N PRO A 143 -11.98 8.92 11.27
CA PRO A 143 -11.38 9.69 12.35
C PRO A 143 -9.84 9.56 12.40
N LEU A 144 -9.27 8.42 12.01
CA LEU A 144 -7.82 8.20 11.97
C LEU A 144 -7.16 9.07 10.88
N ARG A 145 -7.80 9.24 9.71
CA ARG A 145 -7.34 10.15 8.67
C ARG A 145 -7.35 11.61 9.13
N GLU A 146 -8.36 12.02 9.90
CA GLU A 146 -8.39 13.36 10.49
C GLU A 146 -7.25 13.57 11.51
N ALA A 147 -6.97 12.56 12.34
CA ALA A 147 -5.82 12.58 13.25
C ALA A 147 -4.49 12.69 12.49
N ARG A 148 -4.32 11.89 11.44
CA ARG A 148 -3.16 11.97 10.53
C ARG A 148 -3.03 13.37 9.92
N ASN A 149 -4.14 14.02 9.55
CA ASN A 149 -4.12 15.36 8.99
C ASN A 149 -3.78 16.46 10.01
N ARG A 150 -4.11 16.29 11.30
CA ARG A 150 -3.59 17.17 12.36
C ARG A 150 -2.07 17.10 12.44
N ARG A 151 -1.50 15.90 12.34
CA ARG A 151 -0.05 15.70 12.29
C ARG A 151 0.57 16.26 11.01
N ASN A 152 -0.03 16.00 9.85
CA ASN A 152 0.47 16.49 8.58
C ASN A 152 0.50 18.03 8.51
N ARG A 153 -0.44 18.74 9.15
CA ARG A 153 -0.40 20.22 9.26
C ARG A 153 0.85 20.70 9.99
N ARG A 154 1.19 20.08 11.13
CA ARG A 154 2.43 20.38 11.86
C ARG A 154 3.67 20.11 11.00
N MET A 155 3.65 19.02 10.23
CA MET A 155 4.74 18.70 9.31
C MET A 155 4.83 19.71 8.15
N ALA A 156 3.71 20.17 7.59
CA ALA A 156 3.68 21.20 6.54
C ALA A 156 4.29 22.53 7.02
N GLU A 157 3.99 22.95 8.26
CA GLU A 157 4.62 24.12 8.88
C GLU A 157 6.14 23.92 9.06
N ALA A 158 6.56 22.74 9.51
CA ALA A 158 7.97 22.42 9.67
C ALA A 158 8.72 22.40 8.32
N ILE A 159 8.11 21.84 7.28
CA ILE A 159 8.63 21.87 5.91
C ILE A 159 8.72 23.31 5.41
N SER A 160 7.73 24.15 5.71
CA SER A 160 7.76 25.55 5.30
C SER A 160 8.94 26.29 5.92
N ARG A 161 9.16 26.12 7.22
CA ARG A 161 10.30 26.70 7.94
C ARG A 161 11.63 26.19 7.39
N LEU A 162 11.74 24.89 7.12
CA LEU A 162 12.98 24.25 6.68
C LEU A 162 13.34 24.58 5.22
N SER A 163 12.34 24.71 4.35
CA SER A 163 12.55 24.99 2.92
C SER A 163 12.60 26.48 2.58
N GLY A 164 12.10 27.36 3.47
CA GLY A 164 11.91 28.78 3.17
C GLY A 164 10.76 29.06 2.20
N ARG A 165 9.90 28.07 1.91
CA ARG A 165 8.75 28.18 1.01
C ARG A 165 7.47 27.90 1.79
N GLU A 166 6.47 28.77 1.68
CA GLU A 166 5.18 28.55 2.33
C GLU A 166 4.45 27.33 1.72
N ILE A 167 4.16 26.33 2.56
CA ILE A 167 3.32 25.17 2.28
C ILE A 167 2.10 25.25 3.19
N ASP A 168 0.97 25.69 2.63
CA ASP A 168 -0.32 25.66 3.32
C ASP A 168 -0.98 24.29 3.09
N PHE A 169 -1.37 23.60 4.17
CA PHE A 169 -1.89 22.25 4.06
C PHE A 169 -3.22 22.19 3.29
N ASP A 170 -4.15 23.10 3.57
CA ASP A 170 -5.50 23.04 3.02
C ASP A 170 -5.56 23.54 1.57
N ARG A 171 -4.72 24.52 1.21
CA ARG A 171 -4.58 25.08 -0.14
C ARG A 171 -3.64 24.29 -1.03
N ASP A 172 -2.46 23.89 -0.54
CA ASP A 172 -1.38 23.35 -1.38
C ASP A 172 -1.28 21.81 -1.31
N VAL A 173 -1.69 21.17 -0.21
CA VAL A 173 -1.53 19.70 -0.02
C VAL A 173 -2.84 18.95 -0.24
N MET A 174 -3.92 19.33 0.44
CA MET A 174 -5.19 18.61 0.41
C MET A 174 -5.73 18.40 -1.02
N PRO A 175 -5.68 19.39 -1.94
CA PRO A 175 -6.16 19.20 -3.32
C PRO A 175 -5.35 18.22 -4.17
N LEU A 176 -4.16 17.80 -3.71
CA LEU A 176 -3.33 16.80 -4.38
C LEU A 176 -3.83 15.37 -4.13
N SER A 177 -4.73 15.18 -3.18
CA SER A 177 -5.23 13.89 -2.72
C SER A 177 -6.72 13.70 -3.04
N LYS A 178 -7.23 12.49 -2.81
CA LYS A 178 -8.67 12.20 -2.79
C LYS A 178 -9.31 12.32 -1.40
N PHE A 179 -8.77 13.14 -0.49
CA PHE A 179 -9.25 13.23 0.90
C PHE A 179 -10.76 13.52 1.01
N ARG A 180 -11.29 14.43 0.18
CA ARG A 180 -12.74 14.76 0.16
C ARG A 180 -13.64 13.60 -0.29
N ASP A 181 -13.06 12.66 -1.02
CA ASP A 181 -13.73 11.44 -1.49
C ASP A 181 -13.36 10.21 -0.64
N GLY A 182 -12.84 10.43 0.57
CA GLY A 182 -12.49 9.37 1.52
C GLY A 182 -11.08 8.82 1.40
N GLY A 183 -10.21 9.41 0.57
CA GLY A 183 -8.78 9.09 0.50
C GLY A 183 -7.98 9.58 1.71
N SER A 184 -6.71 9.21 1.80
CA SER A 184 -5.78 9.65 2.84
C SER A 184 -4.70 10.59 2.31
N ILE A 185 -4.19 11.46 3.17
CA ILE A 185 -3.04 12.32 2.87
C ILE A 185 -1.81 11.75 3.58
N THR A 186 -0.82 11.37 2.79
CA THR A 186 0.48 10.90 3.25
C THR A 186 1.55 12.00 3.18
N GLU A 187 2.69 11.72 3.81
CA GLU A 187 3.92 12.51 3.75
C GLU A 187 4.39 12.77 2.31
N ARG A 188 4.08 11.87 1.37
CA ARG A 188 4.43 12.05 -0.04
C ARG A 188 3.67 13.21 -0.69
N HIS A 189 2.45 13.52 -0.25
CA HIS A 189 1.74 14.72 -0.74
C HIS A 189 2.36 16.01 -0.20
N LEU A 190 2.91 15.99 1.03
CA LEU A 190 3.65 17.14 1.57
C LEU A 190 4.89 17.43 0.70
N MET A 191 5.61 16.37 0.33
CA MET A 191 6.76 16.47 -0.58
C MET A 191 6.33 16.87 -2.00
N GLN A 192 5.18 16.40 -2.47
CA GLN A 192 4.61 16.78 -3.77
C GLN A 192 4.27 18.27 -3.82
N ALA A 193 3.64 18.81 -2.77
CA ALA A 193 3.37 20.24 -2.66
C ALA A 193 4.67 21.05 -2.71
N LEU A 194 5.71 20.62 -2.00
CA LEU A 194 7.02 21.27 -2.06
C LEU A 194 7.65 21.18 -3.47
N ALA A 195 7.65 20.00 -4.09
CA ALA A 195 8.18 19.81 -5.45
C ALA A 195 7.50 20.74 -6.47
N ARG A 196 6.17 20.92 -6.36
CA ARG A 196 5.39 21.83 -7.22
C ARG A 196 5.64 23.31 -6.92
N LYS A 197 5.99 23.67 -5.68
CA LYS A 197 6.43 25.04 -5.34
C LYS A 197 7.83 25.34 -5.87
N GLU A 198 8.69 24.33 -5.97
CA GLU A 198 10.02 24.47 -6.60
C GLU A 198 9.89 24.64 -8.12
N ASP A 199 9.05 23.80 -8.75
CA ASP A 199 8.81 23.83 -10.20
C ASP A 199 7.41 23.29 -10.54
N PRO A 200 6.44 24.16 -10.86
CA PRO A 200 5.07 23.74 -11.20
C PRO A 200 4.95 23.12 -12.61
N GLY A 201 5.96 23.26 -13.47
CA GLY A 201 5.96 22.74 -14.85
C GLY A 201 6.54 21.33 -14.98
N ARG A 202 6.92 20.71 -13.87
CA ARG A 202 7.60 19.41 -13.83
C ARG A 202 6.69 18.30 -14.37
N GLY A 203 7.19 17.53 -15.33
CA GLY A 203 6.50 16.33 -15.81
C GLY A 203 6.37 15.25 -14.74
N MET A 204 5.36 14.39 -14.85
CA MET A 204 4.98 13.43 -13.80
C MET A 204 6.15 12.54 -13.33
N LEU A 205 6.95 11.97 -14.26
CA LEU A 205 8.07 11.11 -13.88
C LEU A 205 9.11 11.86 -13.04
N ALA A 206 9.50 13.07 -13.46
CA ALA A 206 10.44 13.89 -12.74
C ALA A 206 9.87 14.41 -11.41
N GLU A 207 8.56 14.63 -11.33
CA GLU A 207 7.86 14.98 -10.09
C GLU A 207 7.96 13.85 -9.07
N TYR A 208 7.68 12.61 -9.46
CA TYR A 208 7.79 11.45 -8.56
C TYR A 208 9.23 11.17 -8.12
N ASP A 209 10.22 11.36 -9.00
CA ASP A 209 11.63 11.28 -8.62
C ASP A 209 11.98 12.32 -7.56
N ARG A 210 11.56 13.57 -7.79
CA ARG A 210 11.79 14.69 -6.86
C ARG A 210 11.11 14.47 -5.51
N ILE A 211 9.91 13.91 -5.50
CA ILE A 211 9.21 13.51 -4.26
C ILE A 211 10.03 12.48 -3.49
N GLY A 212 10.63 11.51 -4.18
CA GLY A 212 11.51 10.51 -3.58
C GLY A 212 12.76 11.11 -2.92
N GLU A 213 13.42 12.05 -3.59
CA GLU A 213 14.56 12.81 -3.05
C GLU A 213 14.16 13.63 -1.83
N LEU A 214 13.13 14.46 -1.97
CA LEU A 214 12.61 15.30 -0.90
C LEU A 214 12.19 14.47 0.30
N LYS A 215 11.58 13.30 0.09
CA LYS A 215 11.20 12.40 1.19
C LYS A 215 12.43 11.98 2.01
N LYS A 216 13.52 11.57 1.36
CA LYS A 216 14.77 11.16 2.03
C LYS A 216 15.40 12.31 2.80
N ASP A 217 15.32 13.52 2.26
CA ASP A 217 15.97 14.70 2.83
C ASP A 217 15.15 15.35 3.93
N PHE A 218 13.85 15.55 3.73
CA PHE A 218 13.00 16.35 4.63
C PHE A 218 12.36 15.51 5.74
N ILE A 219 11.81 14.33 5.43
CA ILE A 219 11.01 13.58 6.40
C ILE A 219 11.77 13.31 7.71
N PRO A 220 13.04 12.84 7.71
CA PRO A 220 13.77 12.62 8.96
C PRO A 220 13.96 13.88 9.83
N ARG A 221 13.84 15.09 9.25
CA ARG A 221 14.03 16.38 9.94
C ARG A 221 12.72 17.03 10.38
N VAL A 222 11.60 16.64 9.76
CA VAL A 222 10.29 17.26 9.98
C VAL A 222 9.24 16.28 10.49
N TYR A 223 9.58 14.99 10.64
CA TYR A 223 8.66 13.98 11.11
C TYR A 223 8.11 14.35 12.49
N ALA A 224 6.80 14.44 12.57
CA ALA A 224 6.10 14.42 13.83
C ALA A 224 5.62 12.99 14.07
N ASP A 225 5.76 12.50 15.29
CA ASP A 225 5.32 11.15 15.64
C ASP A 225 3.81 10.99 15.44
N ALA A 226 3.43 9.86 14.86
CA ALA A 226 2.07 9.37 14.78
C ALA A 226 1.59 8.96 16.18
N GLY A 227 0.32 9.25 16.46
CA GLY A 227 -0.31 8.99 17.75
C GLY A 227 -1.74 8.49 17.57
N GLU A 228 -2.70 9.40 17.70
CA GLU A 228 -4.14 9.09 17.63
C GLU A 228 -4.58 8.44 16.31
N GLU A 229 -3.79 8.57 15.24
CA GLU A 229 -4.09 7.89 13.98
C GLU A 229 -3.66 6.41 13.94
N CYS A 230 -2.97 5.92 14.97
CA CYS A 230 -2.47 4.55 15.06
C CYS A 230 -3.31 3.77 16.08
N PRO A 231 -4.29 2.96 15.66
CA PRO A 231 -5.03 2.11 16.59
C PRO A 231 -4.08 1.14 17.30
N ALA A 232 -4.42 0.74 18.53
CA ALA A 232 -3.66 -0.29 19.22
C ALA A 232 -3.82 -1.64 18.51
N ILE A 233 -2.77 -2.46 18.47
CA ILE A 233 -2.77 -3.75 17.76
C ILE A 233 -3.92 -4.66 18.18
N ARG A 234 -4.27 -4.70 19.47
CA ARG A 234 -5.40 -5.51 19.97
C ARG A 234 -6.75 -5.03 19.45
N ASP A 235 -6.96 -3.71 19.40
CA ASP A 235 -8.19 -3.14 18.85
C ASP A 235 -8.29 -3.38 17.34
N TYR A 236 -7.15 -3.32 16.64
CA TYR A 236 -7.11 -3.57 15.21
C TYR A 236 -7.32 -5.06 14.86
N ILE A 237 -6.85 -5.99 15.70
CA ILE A 237 -7.16 -7.43 15.58
C ILE A 237 -8.66 -7.66 15.74
N ALA A 238 -9.28 -7.13 16.80
CA ALA A 238 -10.73 -7.25 17.02
C ALA A 238 -11.53 -6.62 15.88
N PHE A 239 -11.03 -5.52 15.30
CA PHE A 239 -11.62 -4.91 14.12
C PHE A 239 -11.51 -5.78 12.86
N ALA A 240 -10.34 -6.39 12.63
CA ALA A 240 -10.14 -7.33 11.53
C ALA A 240 -11.11 -8.51 11.61
N GLU A 241 -11.24 -9.12 12.78
CA GLU A 241 -12.21 -10.20 13.03
C GLU A 241 -13.65 -9.78 12.74
N LYS A 242 -14.06 -8.60 13.23
CA LYS A 242 -15.41 -8.07 13.00
C LYS A 242 -15.72 -7.83 11.52
N THR A 243 -14.74 -7.40 10.74
CA THR A 243 -14.91 -7.11 9.31
C THR A 243 -14.78 -8.36 8.44
N GLY A 244 -14.20 -9.43 9.00
CA GLY A 244 -13.82 -10.62 8.26
C GLY A 244 -12.60 -10.42 7.36
N GLY A 245 -11.84 -9.34 7.51
CA GLY A 245 -10.59 -9.15 6.75
C GLY A 245 -9.45 -10.00 7.33
N ILE A 246 -8.49 -10.36 6.48
CA ILE A 246 -7.31 -11.15 6.85
C ILE A 246 -6.20 -10.18 7.26
N LEU A 247 -5.96 -10.05 8.55
CA LEU A 247 -4.89 -9.20 9.07
C LEU A 247 -3.53 -9.87 8.88
N ALA A 248 -2.64 -9.18 8.19
CA ALA A 248 -1.28 -9.60 7.91
C ALA A 248 -0.25 -8.60 8.43
N TYR A 249 0.84 -9.10 9.00
CA TYR A 249 2.04 -8.28 9.23
C TYR A 249 2.75 -8.03 7.89
N ALA A 250 3.17 -6.79 7.61
CA ALA A 250 3.86 -6.43 6.38
C ALA A 250 5.38 -6.54 6.54
N TYR A 251 5.96 -7.69 6.23
CA TYR A 251 7.40 -7.86 6.34
C TYR A 251 8.16 -7.00 5.34
N LEU A 252 9.09 -6.20 5.86
CA LEU A 252 9.91 -5.26 5.10
C LEU A 252 11.34 -5.78 4.92
N GLY A 253 11.91 -6.33 5.99
CA GLY A 253 13.29 -6.81 6.09
C GLY A 253 14.35 -5.71 6.06
N ASP A 254 15.51 -5.98 6.67
CA ASP A 254 16.65 -5.07 6.75
C ASP A 254 17.22 -4.71 5.37
N VAL A 255 17.72 -3.49 5.26
CA VAL A 255 18.53 -3.05 4.12
C VAL A 255 19.98 -3.05 4.55
N THR A 256 20.76 -4.05 4.11
CA THR A 256 22.21 -4.16 4.44
C THR A 256 23.09 -3.63 3.32
N GLN A 257 22.74 -3.90 2.05
CA GLN A 257 23.18 -3.21 0.84
C GLN A 257 21.98 -3.15 -0.12
N SER A 258 21.65 -1.97 -0.63
CA SER A 258 20.56 -1.83 -1.59
C SER A 258 20.90 -2.59 -2.87
N VAL A 259 20.15 -3.65 -3.21
CA VAL A 259 20.29 -4.38 -4.48
C VAL A 259 20.12 -3.44 -5.69
N THR A 260 19.43 -2.30 -5.52
CA THR A 260 19.27 -1.23 -6.52
C THR A 260 20.20 -0.02 -6.33
N GLY A 261 21.03 0.02 -5.27
CA GLY A 261 21.94 1.14 -4.98
C GLY A 261 21.33 2.38 -4.28
N ASP A 262 20.01 2.48 -4.14
CA ASP A 262 19.34 3.75 -3.75
C ASP A 262 19.00 3.91 -2.25
N LYS A 263 19.16 2.86 -1.43
CA LYS A 263 18.71 2.83 -0.03
C LYS A 263 19.89 2.82 0.96
N LYS A 264 19.84 3.74 1.94
CA LYS A 264 20.76 3.73 3.10
C LYS A 264 20.54 2.44 3.88
N ALA A 265 21.61 1.92 4.49
CA ALA A 265 21.49 0.80 5.40
C ALA A 265 20.52 1.16 6.54
N GLN A 266 19.55 0.28 6.79
CA GLN A 266 18.53 0.49 7.80
C GLN A 266 18.09 -0.86 8.36
N ALA A 267 18.12 -0.97 9.69
CA ALA A 267 17.63 -2.13 10.41
C ALA A 267 16.13 -1.97 10.70
N PHE A 268 15.40 -3.06 10.57
CA PHE A 268 13.98 -3.23 10.84
C PHE A 268 13.81 -4.48 11.73
N GLU A 269 12.93 -5.40 11.36
CA GLU A 269 12.60 -6.58 12.17
C GLU A 269 13.58 -7.76 12.11
N ASP A 270 14.60 -7.80 11.23
CA ASP A 270 15.39 -9.03 10.99
C ASP A 270 16.14 -9.56 12.23
N ALA A 271 16.62 -8.64 13.07
CA ALA A 271 17.29 -8.98 14.33
C ALA A 271 16.35 -9.59 15.38
N HIS A 272 15.04 -9.45 15.20
CA HIS A 272 14.00 -9.84 16.15
C HIS A 272 12.93 -10.74 15.52
N LEU A 273 13.20 -11.38 14.38
CA LEU A 273 12.21 -12.17 13.63
C LEU A 273 11.58 -13.29 14.46
N ASP A 274 12.37 -14.06 15.22
CA ASP A 274 11.82 -15.16 16.03
C ASP A 274 10.83 -14.63 17.09
N LEU A 275 11.17 -13.53 17.76
CA LEU A 275 10.30 -12.83 18.70
C LEU A 275 9.06 -12.23 18.00
N LEU A 276 9.22 -11.74 16.76
CA LEU A 276 8.11 -11.20 15.97
C LEU A 276 7.10 -12.30 15.68
N PHE A 277 7.55 -13.44 15.18
CA PHE A 277 6.70 -14.59 14.87
C PHE A 277 5.99 -15.13 16.11
N GLU A 278 6.71 -15.29 17.23
CA GLU A 278 6.12 -15.65 18.52
C GLU A 278 5.02 -14.64 18.93
N THR A 279 5.31 -13.34 18.82
CA THR A 279 4.38 -12.28 19.21
C THR A 279 3.13 -12.25 18.34
N ILE A 280 3.26 -12.24 17.01
CA ILE A 280 2.10 -12.18 16.11
C ILE A 280 1.27 -13.47 16.20
N HIS A 281 1.92 -14.63 16.39
CA HIS A 281 1.22 -15.89 16.60
C HIS A 281 0.42 -15.86 17.91
N ALA A 282 1.03 -15.43 19.02
CA ALA A 282 0.35 -15.29 20.32
C ALA A 282 -0.80 -14.27 20.29
N LEU A 283 -0.72 -13.25 19.43
CA LEU A 283 -1.78 -12.28 19.22
C LEU A 283 -2.94 -12.79 18.35
N GLY A 284 -2.84 -13.98 17.74
CA GLY A 284 -3.88 -14.51 16.85
C GLY A 284 -3.73 -14.11 15.38
N ILE A 285 -2.65 -13.42 15.00
CA ILE A 285 -2.39 -13.06 13.60
C ILE A 285 -1.87 -14.30 12.87
N ARG A 286 -2.45 -14.60 11.71
CA ARG A 286 -2.19 -15.84 10.94
C ARG A 286 -1.78 -15.59 9.49
N ALA A 287 -1.43 -14.35 9.14
CA ALA A 287 -0.93 -14.02 7.82
C ALA A 287 0.27 -13.08 7.89
N LEU A 288 1.12 -13.16 6.87
CA LEU A 288 2.25 -12.28 6.66
C LEU A 288 2.35 -11.97 5.16
N THR A 289 2.49 -10.69 4.83
CA THR A 289 2.64 -10.20 3.46
C THR A 289 4.04 -9.66 3.24
N TYR A 290 4.63 -9.94 2.08
CA TYR A 290 5.98 -9.51 1.75
C TYR A 290 6.19 -9.28 0.25
N MET A 291 7.27 -8.55 -0.06
CA MET A 291 7.70 -8.14 -1.40
C MET A 291 8.91 -8.98 -1.83
N PRO A 292 8.75 -10.05 -2.65
CA PRO A 292 9.87 -10.89 -3.04
C PRO A 292 11.05 -10.10 -3.63
N THR A 293 10.78 -9.05 -4.42
CA THR A 293 11.83 -8.27 -5.08
C THR A 293 12.64 -7.40 -4.12
N ARG A 294 12.10 -7.11 -2.93
CA ARG A 294 12.73 -6.24 -1.94
C ARG A 294 13.74 -6.98 -1.07
N ASN A 295 13.58 -8.28 -0.90
CA ASN A 295 14.34 -9.07 0.07
C ASN A 295 15.38 -9.98 -0.61
N SER A 296 16.50 -10.15 0.07
CA SER A 296 17.52 -11.15 -0.29
C SER A 296 16.97 -12.57 -0.17
N ASP A 297 17.57 -13.52 -0.87
CA ASP A 297 17.15 -14.92 -0.81
C ASP A 297 17.30 -15.49 0.61
N PHE A 298 18.32 -15.09 1.37
CA PHE A 298 18.46 -15.46 2.79
C PHE A 298 17.28 -14.98 3.64
N GLN A 299 16.88 -13.72 3.48
CA GLN A 299 15.71 -13.16 4.18
C GLN A 299 14.43 -13.92 3.80
N LEU A 300 14.22 -14.19 2.52
CA LEU A 300 13.05 -14.90 2.02
C LEU A 300 12.99 -16.33 2.55
N ASP A 301 14.10 -17.07 2.49
CA ASP A 301 14.16 -18.44 2.99
C ASP A 301 13.88 -18.49 4.50
N ARG A 302 14.40 -17.52 5.27
CA ARG A 302 14.14 -17.42 6.72
C ARG A 302 12.67 -17.13 7.03
N VAL A 303 12.08 -16.11 6.39
CA VAL A 303 10.68 -15.73 6.63
C VAL A 303 9.72 -16.83 6.20
N ARG A 304 9.97 -17.47 5.05
CA ARG A 304 9.14 -18.58 4.57
C ARG A 304 9.19 -19.76 5.52
N LYS A 305 10.39 -20.15 5.98
CA LYS A 305 10.53 -21.20 6.99
C LYS A 305 9.75 -20.88 8.27
N LEU A 306 9.85 -19.66 8.79
CA LEU A 306 9.10 -19.24 9.97
C LEU A 306 7.58 -19.26 9.72
N CYS A 307 7.13 -18.89 8.53
CA CYS A 307 5.71 -19.01 8.17
C CYS A 307 5.25 -20.47 8.20
N ASP A 308 6.05 -21.39 7.67
CA ASP A 308 5.74 -22.82 7.67
C ASP A 308 5.73 -23.39 9.10
N ASP A 309 6.72 -23.05 9.92
CA ASP A 309 6.84 -23.51 11.32
C ASP A 309 5.66 -23.06 12.20
N TYR A 310 5.12 -21.86 11.96
CA TYR A 310 3.99 -21.28 12.72
C TYR A 310 2.62 -21.45 12.04
N GLY A 311 2.55 -22.04 10.85
CA GLY A 311 1.31 -22.15 10.09
C GLY A 311 0.71 -20.81 9.66
N ILE A 312 1.55 -19.83 9.32
CA ILE A 312 1.17 -18.49 8.88
C ILE A 312 1.00 -18.45 7.36
N MET A 313 -0.14 -17.94 6.88
CA MET A 313 -0.40 -17.72 5.46
C MET A 313 0.56 -16.67 4.89
N GLN A 314 1.17 -17.01 3.75
CA GLN A 314 2.08 -16.13 3.03
C GLN A 314 1.35 -15.42 1.89
N ILE A 315 1.44 -14.09 1.82
CA ILE A 315 0.77 -13.25 0.81
C ILE A 315 1.83 -12.47 0.02
N SER A 316 1.67 -12.43 -1.30
CA SER A 316 2.48 -11.56 -2.17
C SER A 316 1.86 -10.17 -2.29
N GLY A 317 2.68 -9.13 -2.18
CA GLY A 317 2.30 -7.77 -2.54
C GLY A 317 3.53 -6.93 -2.83
N GLU A 318 3.60 -6.31 -4.01
CA GLU A 318 4.65 -5.35 -4.36
C GLU A 318 4.04 -3.95 -4.31
N ASP A 319 4.49 -3.12 -3.36
CA ASP A 319 4.01 -1.74 -3.10
C ASP A 319 4.20 -0.84 -4.34
N ILE A 320 3.23 -0.91 -5.26
CA ILE A 320 3.19 -0.08 -6.47
C ILE A 320 2.56 1.26 -6.12
N ASN A 321 3.39 2.31 -6.15
CA ASN A 321 2.97 3.69 -5.87
C ASN A 321 3.68 4.74 -6.75
N SER A 322 4.46 4.31 -7.74
CA SER A 322 5.25 5.17 -8.63
C SER A 322 5.07 4.78 -10.10
N PRO A 323 5.06 5.76 -11.03
CA PRO A 323 4.94 5.48 -12.47
C PRO A 323 6.14 4.74 -13.06
N ARG A 324 7.24 4.59 -12.32
CA ARG A 324 8.44 3.85 -12.75
C ARG A 324 8.42 2.38 -12.38
N GLN A 325 7.49 1.93 -11.54
CA GLN A 325 7.40 0.53 -11.14
C GLN A 325 6.58 -0.23 -12.18
N GLY A 326 7.07 -1.42 -12.57
CA GLY A 326 6.27 -2.37 -13.33
C GLY A 326 5.26 -3.08 -12.43
N PHE A 327 4.13 -3.49 -12.99
CA PHE A 327 3.13 -4.30 -12.29
C PHE A 327 3.53 -5.78 -12.25
N VAL A 328 4.33 -6.25 -13.21
CA VAL A 328 4.85 -7.62 -13.24
C VAL A 328 5.95 -7.82 -12.20
N ILE A 329 5.74 -8.79 -11.32
CA ILE A 329 6.73 -9.23 -10.34
C ILE A 329 7.56 -10.36 -10.96
N GLU A 330 8.66 -10.02 -11.64
CA GLU A 330 9.50 -11.01 -12.34
C GLU A 330 9.99 -12.15 -11.43
N LYS A 331 10.21 -11.87 -10.14
CA LYS A 331 10.64 -12.89 -9.16
C LYS A 331 9.59 -13.99 -8.92
N MET A 332 8.31 -13.72 -9.18
CA MET A 332 7.23 -14.74 -9.12
C MET A 332 7.36 -15.84 -10.18
N LYS A 333 8.29 -15.71 -11.14
CA LYS A 333 8.63 -16.79 -12.07
C LYS A 333 9.40 -17.92 -11.39
N ASP A 334 10.02 -17.69 -10.24
CA ASP A 334 10.65 -18.75 -9.44
C ASP A 334 9.56 -19.64 -8.80
N GLU A 335 9.69 -20.96 -8.97
CA GLU A 335 8.73 -21.95 -8.48
C GLU A 335 8.57 -21.94 -6.96
N ARG A 336 9.58 -21.44 -6.23
CA ARG A 336 9.51 -21.26 -4.77
C ARG A 336 8.34 -20.37 -4.33
N PHE A 337 7.81 -19.50 -5.19
CA PHE A 337 6.70 -18.61 -4.86
C PHE A 337 5.33 -19.09 -5.34
N THR A 338 5.22 -20.35 -5.80
CA THR A 338 3.94 -20.91 -6.26
C THR A 338 2.88 -20.85 -5.16
N ASN A 339 3.26 -21.06 -3.89
CA ASN A 339 2.35 -20.96 -2.75
C ASN A 339 1.68 -19.57 -2.62
N LEU A 340 2.34 -18.49 -3.05
CA LEU A 340 1.75 -17.15 -3.02
C LEU A 340 0.66 -16.97 -4.07
N ILE A 341 0.73 -17.70 -5.18
CA ILE A 341 -0.33 -17.76 -6.20
C ILE A 341 -1.56 -18.44 -5.60
N ASP A 342 -1.37 -19.58 -4.94
CA ASP A 342 -2.45 -20.30 -4.28
C ASP A 342 -3.12 -19.44 -3.19
N SER A 343 -2.31 -18.82 -2.31
CA SER A 343 -2.80 -17.88 -1.30
C SER A 343 -3.63 -16.77 -1.93
N THR A 344 -3.19 -16.19 -3.05
CA THR A 344 -3.91 -15.11 -3.75
C THR A 344 -5.32 -15.54 -4.18
N TRP A 345 -5.45 -16.75 -4.73
CA TRP A 345 -6.76 -17.29 -5.08
C TRP A 345 -7.62 -17.57 -3.85
N GLN A 346 -7.03 -17.96 -2.71
CA GLN A 346 -7.75 -18.06 -1.45
C GLN A 346 -8.24 -16.70 -0.93
N LEU A 347 -7.46 -15.62 -1.07
CA LEU A 347 -7.89 -14.26 -0.72
C LEU A 347 -9.14 -13.86 -1.53
N ILE A 348 -9.09 -14.05 -2.85
CA ILE A 348 -10.22 -13.74 -3.74
C ILE A 348 -11.43 -14.59 -3.41
N LYS A 349 -11.23 -15.89 -3.14
CA LYS A 349 -12.32 -16.80 -2.73
C LYS A 349 -12.97 -16.33 -1.43
N HIS A 350 -12.18 -15.93 -0.45
CA HIS A 350 -12.63 -15.44 0.86
C HIS A 350 -13.50 -14.18 0.74
N GLU A 351 -13.06 -13.19 -0.05
CA GLU A 351 -13.86 -11.97 -0.29
C GLU A 351 -15.25 -12.24 -0.88
N ASN A 352 -15.35 -13.32 -1.66
CA ASN A 352 -16.58 -13.74 -2.33
C ASN A 352 -17.39 -14.75 -1.48
N GLY A 353 -17.13 -14.84 -0.17
CA GLY A 353 -17.89 -15.65 0.78
C GLY A 353 -17.47 -17.11 0.88
N GLY A 354 -16.35 -17.49 0.27
CA GLY A 354 -15.78 -18.82 0.41
C GLY A 354 -15.01 -19.00 1.73
N ILE A 355 -14.90 -20.25 2.18
CA ILE A 355 -14.17 -20.61 3.40
C ILE A 355 -12.69 -20.86 3.06
N LEU A 356 -11.78 -20.27 3.84
CA LEU A 356 -10.34 -20.54 3.79
C LEU A 356 -10.06 -21.96 4.32
N PRO A 357 -9.07 -22.67 3.77
CA PRO A 357 -8.71 -24.03 4.19
C PRO A 357 -8.19 -24.11 5.62
#